data_AF-A0A2N2CNY6-F1
#
_entry.id   AF-A0A2N2CNY6-F1
#
_cell.length_a   1.000
_cell.length_b   1.000
_cell.length_c   1.000
_cell.angle_alpha   90.00
_cell.angle_beta   90.00
_cell.angle_gamma   90.00
#
_symmetry.space_group_name_H-M   'P 1'
#
loop_
_entity.id
_entity.type
_entity.pdbx_description
1 polymer ?
#
loop_
_entity_poly.entity_id
_entity_poly.type
_entity_poly.pdbx_seq_one_letter_code
_entity_poly.pdbx_strand_id
1 'polypeptide(L)'
;MKKYKYIFWDLDGTISDSGEGIINSVSYALEHMGTPVPGNEILRKFVGPPLAESFEKYFGYSDEKTDEAVIFFREYYQSKGIDENHIYAGIAELLQKLTDAGYICVVATAKPEPLARTILKRYGIDKLFLYIAGSTFDDTRTKKEAVIAYALETCGITDKSQVIMVGDRAHDCIGAKVNGLDCIGVLYGYGEREELEEAGVIAIAADIDELTGLLLNN
;
A
#
# COMPACT_ATOMS: atom_id res chain seq x y z
N MET A 1 15.19 22.13 12.50
CA MET A 1 14.36 21.11 13.18
C MET A 1 13.73 20.28 12.09
N LYS A 2 13.79 18.94 12.16
CA LYS A 2 13.16 18.06 11.17
C LYS A 2 11.67 18.41 11.06
N LYS A 3 11.17 18.69 9.85
CA LYS A 3 9.75 19.06 9.61
C LYS A 3 8.82 17.91 10.02
N TYR A 4 9.19 16.67 9.68
CA TYR A 4 8.38 15.49 9.95
C TYR A 4 9.00 14.62 11.06
N LYS A 5 8.14 14.06 11.90
CA LYS A 5 8.48 13.09 12.95
C LYS A 5 7.96 11.70 12.62
N TYR A 6 6.81 11.61 11.96
CA TYR A 6 6.14 10.36 11.61
C TYR A 6 6.16 10.15 10.10
N ILE A 7 6.47 8.92 9.68
CA ILE A 7 6.44 8.52 8.27
C ILE A 7 5.44 7.39 8.15
N PHE A 8 4.37 7.65 7.40
CA PHE A 8 3.35 6.67 7.09
C PHE A 8 3.71 6.00 5.77
N TRP A 9 3.58 4.70 5.70
CA TRP A 9 3.99 3.90 4.55
C TRP A 9 2.81 3.08 4.02
N ASP A 10 2.58 3.08 2.71
CA ASP A 10 1.87 1.95 2.12
C ASP A 10 2.73 0.69 2.14
N LEU A 11 2.09 -0.46 1.91
CA LEU A 11 2.72 -1.77 1.89
C LEU A 11 2.98 -2.26 0.46
N ASP A 12 1.91 -2.61 -0.25
CA ASP A 12 1.97 -3.16 -1.61
C ASP A 12 2.44 -2.06 -2.57
N GLY A 13 3.55 -2.28 -3.29
CA GLY A 13 4.11 -1.28 -4.21
C GLY A 13 5.07 -0.26 -3.58
N THR A 14 5.15 -0.23 -2.25
CA THR A 14 6.00 0.72 -1.52
C THR A 14 7.02 0.03 -0.61
N ILE A 15 6.58 -0.82 0.33
CA ILE A 15 7.49 -1.62 1.16
C ILE A 15 7.81 -2.96 0.49
N SER A 16 6.79 -3.59 -0.11
CA SER A 16 6.91 -4.90 -0.75
C SER A 16 6.43 -4.90 -2.19
N ASP A 17 7.16 -5.61 -3.03
CA ASP A 17 6.69 -6.06 -4.33
C ASP A 17 5.77 -7.28 -4.14
N SER A 18 4.46 -7.06 -4.25
CA SER A 18 3.42 -8.08 -4.06
C SER A 18 2.67 -8.44 -5.34
N GLY A 19 3.15 -7.96 -6.50
CA GLY A 19 2.42 -8.06 -7.74
C GLY A 19 2.26 -9.49 -8.20
N GLU A 20 3.27 -10.34 -8.07
CA GLU A 20 3.17 -11.76 -8.45
C GLU A 20 1.97 -12.43 -7.77
N GLY A 21 1.92 -12.35 -6.44
CA GLY A 21 0.83 -12.92 -5.65
C GLY A 21 -0.54 -12.36 -5.97
N ILE A 22 -0.65 -11.04 -6.16
CA ILE A 22 -1.93 -10.39 -6.50
C ILE A 22 -2.36 -10.77 -7.91
N ILE A 23 -1.47 -10.69 -8.90
CA ILE A 23 -1.73 -11.00 -10.29
C ILE A 23 -2.18 -12.45 -10.43
N ASN A 24 -1.46 -13.40 -9.83
CA ASN A 24 -1.82 -14.81 -9.87
C ASN A 24 -3.17 -15.08 -9.21
N SER A 25 -3.48 -14.38 -8.10
CA SER A 25 -4.78 -14.50 -7.43
C SER A 25 -5.94 -13.94 -8.27
N VAL A 26 -5.73 -12.82 -8.97
CA VAL A 26 -6.73 -12.26 -9.89
C VAL A 26 -6.92 -13.17 -11.10
N SER A 27 -5.84 -13.67 -11.70
CA SER A 27 -5.90 -14.63 -12.80
C SER A 27 -6.67 -15.89 -12.40
N TYR A 28 -6.36 -16.46 -11.24
CA TYR A 28 -7.08 -17.61 -10.69
C TYR A 28 -8.57 -17.32 -10.53
N ALA A 29 -8.93 -16.16 -9.98
CA ALA A 29 -10.33 -15.77 -9.84
C ALA A 29 -11.04 -15.65 -11.20
N LEU A 30 -10.43 -14.97 -12.17
CA LEU A 30 -11.01 -14.80 -13.50
C LEU A 30 -11.23 -16.15 -14.21
N GLU A 31 -10.28 -17.08 -14.10
CA GLU A 31 -10.40 -18.44 -14.65
C GLU A 31 -11.60 -19.19 -14.04
N HIS A 32 -11.77 -19.14 -12.71
CA HIS A 32 -12.90 -19.78 -12.01
C HIS A 32 -14.23 -19.12 -12.34
N MET A 33 -14.23 -17.81 -12.57
CA MET A 33 -15.39 -17.03 -13.00
C MET A 33 -15.69 -17.18 -14.50
N GLY A 34 -14.91 -17.99 -15.24
CA GLY A 34 -15.06 -18.18 -16.69
C GLY A 34 -14.82 -16.89 -17.50
N THR A 35 -14.12 -15.91 -16.94
CA THR A 35 -13.81 -14.63 -17.58
C THR A 35 -12.40 -14.68 -18.18
N PRO A 36 -12.21 -14.25 -19.44
CA PRO A 36 -10.88 -14.24 -20.06
C PRO A 36 -9.88 -13.42 -19.23
N VAL A 37 -8.71 -14.01 -18.96
CA VAL A 37 -7.61 -13.34 -18.26
C VAL A 37 -6.96 -12.32 -19.20
N PRO A 38 -6.93 -11.02 -18.85
CA PRO A 38 -6.31 -10.00 -19.70
C PRO A 38 -4.77 -10.06 -19.60
N GLY A 39 -4.10 -9.22 -20.38
CA GLY A 39 -2.64 -9.06 -20.27
C GLY A 39 -2.19 -8.45 -18.94
N ASN A 40 -0.90 -8.61 -18.62
CA ASN A 40 -0.29 -8.12 -17.39
C ASN A 40 -0.48 -6.62 -17.13
N GLU A 41 -0.65 -5.81 -18.18
CA GLU A 41 -0.93 -4.38 -18.05
C GLU A 41 -2.18 -4.12 -17.20
N ILE A 42 -3.27 -4.85 -17.44
CA ILE A 42 -4.53 -4.71 -16.68
C ILE A 42 -4.37 -5.34 -15.30
N LEU A 43 -3.78 -6.54 -15.22
CA LEU A 43 -3.62 -7.25 -13.94
C LEU A 43 -2.77 -6.45 -12.93
N ARG A 44 -1.73 -5.74 -13.39
CA ARG A 44 -0.91 -4.87 -12.55
C ARG A 44 -1.71 -3.73 -11.92
N LYS A 45 -2.81 -3.28 -12.55
CA LYS A 45 -3.66 -2.21 -11.98
C LYS A 45 -4.46 -2.65 -10.75
N PHE A 46 -4.53 -3.95 -10.45
CA PHE A 46 -5.12 -4.50 -9.22
C PHE A 46 -4.19 -4.38 -8.00
N VAL A 47 -2.91 -4.03 -8.18
CA VAL A 47 -1.98 -3.87 -7.06
C VAL A 47 -2.13 -2.48 -6.45
N GLY A 48 -2.64 -2.41 -5.22
CA GLY A 48 -2.82 -1.18 -4.45
C GLY A 48 -4.30 -0.82 -4.17
N PRO A 49 -5.15 -0.62 -5.19
CA PRO A 49 -6.56 -0.26 -5.01
C PRO A 49 -7.39 -1.41 -4.39
N PRO A 50 -8.58 -1.10 -3.84
CA PRO A 50 -9.52 -2.12 -3.43
C PRO A 50 -9.89 -3.07 -4.58
N LEU A 51 -9.98 -4.37 -4.28
CA LEU A 51 -10.34 -5.39 -5.27
C LEU A 51 -11.70 -5.13 -5.91
N ALA A 52 -12.68 -4.71 -5.10
CA ALA A 52 -14.03 -4.44 -5.57
C ALA A 52 -14.05 -3.33 -6.63
N GLU A 53 -13.41 -2.20 -6.34
CA GLU A 53 -13.27 -1.08 -7.29
C GLU A 53 -12.55 -1.52 -8.58
N SER A 54 -11.57 -2.43 -8.47
CA SER A 54 -10.82 -2.94 -9.62
C SER A 54 -11.65 -3.89 -10.50
N PHE A 55 -12.41 -4.82 -9.91
CA PHE A 55 -13.30 -5.71 -10.67
C PHE A 55 -14.43 -4.95 -11.36
N GLU A 56 -15.04 -3.98 -10.69
CA GLU A 56 -16.04 -3.10 -11.28
C GLU A 56 -15.43 -2.33 -12.47
N LYS A 57 -14.30 -1.64 -12.25
CA LYS A 57 -13.70 -0.76 -13.25
C LYS A 57 -13.21 -1.49 -14.50
N TYR A 58 -12.55 -2.63 -14.34
CA TYR A 58 -11.88 -3.31 -15.47
C TYR A 58 -12.72 -4.43 -16.11
N PHE A 59 -13.71 -4.96 -15.40
CA PHE A 59 -14.53 -6.07 -15.89
C PHE A 59 -16.04 -5.80 -15.85
N GLY A 60 -16.47 -4.66 -15.30
CA GLY A 60 -17.89 -4.31 -15.20
C GLY A 60 -18.69 -5.28 -14.34
N TYR A 61 -18.04 -5.91 -13.36
CA TYR A 61 -18.72 -6.85 -12.46
C TYR A 61 -19.71 -6.11 -11.57
N SER A 62 -20.89 -6.71 -11.36
CA SER A 62 -21.81 -6.29 -10.29
C SER A 62 -21.21 -6.61 -8.92
N ASP A 63 -21.80 -6.04 -7.86
CA ASP A 63 -21.42 -6.36 -6.48
C ASP A 63 -21.42 -7.87 -6.20
N GLU A 64 -22.51 -8.56 -6.58
CA GLU A 64 -22.64 -10.01 -6.41
C GLU A 64 -21.53 -10.81 -7.12
N LYS A 65 -21.18 -10.40 -8.35
CA LYS A 65 -20.13 -11.08 -9.13
C LYS A 65 -18.72 -10.75 -8.61
N THR A 66 -18.54 -9.53 -8.11
CA THR A 66 -17.33 -9.08 -7.44
C THR A 66 -17.09 -9.87 -6.15
N ASP A 67 -18.13 -10.07 -5.33
CA ASP A 67 -18.05 -10.87 -4.12
C ASP A 67 -17.61 -12.31 -4.42
N GLU A 68 -18.20 -12.92 -5.45
CA GLU A 68 -17.81 -14.26 -5.91
C GLU A 68 -16.34 -14.31 -6.39
N ALA A 69 -15.90 -13.34 -7.19
CA ALA A 69 -14.52 -13.25 -7.64
C ALA A 69 -13.52 -13.05 -6.49
N VAL A 70 -13.91 -12.25 -5.48
CA VAL A 70 -13.10 -12.02 -4.27
C VAL A 70 -12.94 -13.30 -3.45
N ILE A 71 -13.92 -14.21 -3.45
CA ILE A 71 -13.78 -15.53 -2.80
C ILE A 71 -12.65 -16.32 -3.47
N PHE A 72 -12.66 -16.48 -4.79
CA PHE A 72 -11.62 -17.21 -5.52
C PHE A 72 -10.26 -16.52 -5.41
N PHE A 73 -10.23 -15.18 -5.47
CA PHE A 73 -9.00 -14.42 -5.23
C PHE A 73 -8.41 -14.78 -3.86
N ARG A 74 -9.23 -14.75 -2.80
CA ARG A 74 -8.79 -15.02 -1.43
C ARG A 74 -8.33 -16.47 -1.26
N GLU A 75 -8.96 -17.42 -1.95
CA GLU A 75 -8.55 -18.83 -1.95
C GLU A 75 -7.09 -19.00 -2.44
N TYR A 76 -6.76 -18.44 -3.61
CA TYR A 76 -5.39 -18.50 -4.10
C TYR A 76 -4.44 -17.66 -3.23
N TYR A 77 -4.84 -16.46 -2.85
CA TYR A 77 -3.97 -15.55 -2.12
C TYR A 77 -3.56 -16.13 -0.76
N GLN A 78 -4.49 -16.73 -0.02
CA GLN A 78 -4.20 -17.29 1.30
C GLN A 78 -3.35 -18.57 1.22
N SER A 79 -3.46 -19.33 0.13
CA SER A 79 -2.74 -20.60 -0.03
C SER A 79 -1.35 -20.45 -0.65
N LYS A 80 -1.17 -19.47 -1.55
CA LYS A 80 0.07 -19.26 -2.33
C LYS A 80 0.42 -17.78 -2.49
N GLY A 81 -0.54 -16.96 -2.89
CA GLY A 81 -0.26 -15.57 -3.30
C GLY A 81 0.35 -14.69 -2.19
N ILE A 82 0.10 -15.00 -0.91
CA ILE A 82 0.74 -14.29 0.20
C ILE A 82 2.24 -14.56 0.29
N ASP A 83 2.73 -15.71 -0.18
CA ASP A 83 4.15 -16.08 -0.23
C ASP A 83 4.85 -15.53 -1.48
N GLU A 84 4.10 -15.24 -2.54
CA GLU A 84 4.55 -14.61 -3.79
C GLU A 84 4.69 -13.08 -3.63
N ASN A 85 5.48 -12.67 -2.63
CA ASN A 85 5.70 -11.28 -2.20
C ASN A 85 7.15 -11.13 -1.74
N HIS A 86 7.80 -10.00 -2.03
CA HIS A 86 9.17 -9.70 -1.61
C HIS A 86 9.32 -8.26 -1.09
N ILE A 87 10.20 -8.02 -0.11
CA ILE A 87 10.55 -6.64 0.29
C ILE A 87 11.46 -6.03 -0.77
N TYR A 88 11.19 -4.78 -1.18
CA TYR A 88 12.08 -4.09 -2.11
C TYR A 88 13.49 -3.94 -1.50
N ALA A 89 14.52 -4.21 -2.32
CA ALA A 89 15.91 -4.18 -1.88
C ALA A 89 16.28 -2.78 -1.35
N GLY A 90 16.74 -2.68 -0.10
CA GLY A 90 17.09 -1.40 0.55
C GLY A 90 16.02 -0.84 1.49
N ILE A 91 14.77 -1.33 1.45
CA ILE A 91 13.70 -0.83 2.34
C ILE A 91 13.98 -1.16 3.79
N ALA A 92 14.45 -2.38 4.10
CA ALA A 92 14.74 -2.76 5.48
C ALA A 92 15.86 -1.88 6.07
N GLU A 93 16.91 -1.61 5.28
CA GLU A 93 18.02 -0.73 5.64
C GLU A 93 17.57 0.73 5.81
N LEU A 94 16.69 1.22 4.92
CA LEU A 94 16.11 2.56 5.01
C LEU A 94 15.28 2.71 6.29
N LEU A 95 14.36 1.78 6.55
CA LEU A 95 13.54 1.79 7.76
C LEU A 95 14.40 1.80 9.02
N GLN A 96 15.45 0.97 9.07
CA GLN A 96 16.40 0.97 10.20
C GLN A 96 17.09 2.33 10.37
N LYS A 97 17.62 2.92 9.29
CA LYS A 97 18.25 4.25 9.34
C LYS A 97 17.29 5.32 9.85
N LEU A 98 16.01 5.26 9.44
CA LEU A 98 14.99 6.21 9.88
C LEU A 98 14.70 6.04 11.37
N THR A 99 14.52 4.81 11.86
CA THR A 99 14.34 4.53 13.28
C THR A 99 15.54 4.99 14.10
N ASP A 100 16.76 4.71 13.66
CA ASP A 100 18.01 5.13 14.33
C ASP A 100 18.13 6.66 14.37
N ALA A 101 17.62 7.34 13.35
CA ALA A 101 17.56 8.81 13.27
C ALA A 101 16.37 9.42 14.04
N GLY A 102 15.58 8.61 14.74
CA GLY A 102 14.48 9.03 15.61
C GLY A 102 13.14 9.26 14.92
N TYR A 103 12.98 8.87 13.65
CA TYR A 103 11.67 8.87 12.98
C TYR A 103 10.82 7.71 13.48
N ILE A 104 9.50 7.92 13.47
CA ILE A 104 8.52 6.90 13.85
C ILE A 104 7.79 6.44 12.59
N CYS A 105 8.01 5.19 12.21
CA CYS A 105 7.36 4.60 11.04
C CYS A 105 6.03 3.93 11.43
N VAL A 106 5.01 4.10 10.58
CA VAL A 106 3.69 3.49 10.72
C VAL A 106 3.26 2.97 9.35
N VAL A 107 2.69 1.77 9.26
CA VAL A 107 2.07 1.32 8.00
C VAL A 107 0.62 1.78 7.96
N ALA A 108 0.17 2.30 6.82
CA ALA A 108 -1.20 2.70 6.53
C ALA A 108 -1.61 2.16 5.15
N THR A 109 -2.08 0.93 5.10
CA THR A 109 -2.35 0.19 3.85
C THR A 109 -3.82 -0.18 3.65
N ALA A 110 -4.28 -0.21 2.39
CA ALA A 110 -5.61 -0.73 2.05
C ALA A 110 -5.68 -2.27 2.14
N LYS A 111 -4.55 -2.94 2.37
CA LYS A 111 -4.48 -4.38 2.64
C LYS A 111 -5.07 -4.72 4.02
N PRO A 112 -5.79 -5.85 4.17
CA PRO A 112 -6.31 -6.25 5.48
C PRO A 112 -5.21 -6.35 6.53
N GLU A 113 -5.43 -5.74 7.69
CA GLU A 113 -4.41 -5.58 8.73
C GLU A 113 -3.75 -6.89 9.17
N PRO A 114 -4.50 -8.00 9.40
CA PRO A 114 -3.87 -9.27 9.76
C PRO A 114 -2.92 -9.81 8.68
N LEU A 115 -3.19 -9.54 7.40
CA LEU A 115 -2.33 -9.94 6.30
C LEU A 115 -1.08 -9.07 6.22
N ALA A 116 -1.24 -7.75 6.36
CA ALA A 116 -0.12 -6.81 6.40
C ALA A 116 0.87 -7.17 7.52
N ARG A 117 0.36 -7.45 8.73
CA ARG A 117 1.17 -7.92 9.86
C ARG A 117 1.88 -9.25 9.57
N THR A 118 1.20 -10.20 8.95
CA THR A 118 1.77 -11.51 8.59
C THR A 118 2.95 -11.35 7.63
N ILE A 119 2.80 -10.52 6.60
CA ILE A 119 3.86 -10.26 5.60
C ILE A 119 5.07 -9.60 6.27
N LEU A 120 4.87 -8.51 6.99
CA LEU A 120 5.97 -7.77 7.62
C LEU A 120 6.71 -8.61 8.68
N LYS A 121 5.97 -9.45 9.41
CA LYS A 121 6.55 -10.38 10.40
C LYS A 121 7.38 -11.48 9.74
N ARG A 122 6.95 -12.01 8.59
CA ARG A 122 7.73 -13.01 7.83
C ARG A 122 9.11 -12.47 7.47
N TYR A 123 9.18 -11.20 7.12
CA TYR A 123 10.42 -10.50 6.78
C TYR A 123 11.18 -9.93 7.99
N GLY A 124 10.62 -10.05 9.20
CA GLY A 124 11.26 -9.60 10.44
C GLY A 124 11.41 -8.08 10.58
N ILE A 125 10.65 -7.30 9.79
CA ILE A 125 10.68 -5.82 9.80
C ILE A 125 9.47 -5.21 10.51
N ASP A 126 8.51 -6.01 10.96
CA ASP A 126 7.33 -5.56 11.71
C ASP A 126 7.69 -4.71 12.93
N LYS A 127 8.79 -5.07 13.61
CA LYS A 127 9.35 -4.35 14.76
C LYS A 127 9.88 -2.94 14.46
N LEU A 128 10.07 -2.58 13.19
CA LEU A 128 10.51 -1.23 12.79
C LEU A 128 9.35 -0.23 12.73
N PHE A 129 8.11 -0.72 12.86
CA PHE A 129 6.92 0.10 12.86
C PHE A 129 6.36 0.23 14.26
N LEU A 130 5.95 1.44 14.62
CA LEU A 130 5.17 1.69 15.84
C LEU A 130 3.81 0.98 15.74
N TYR A 131 3.20 1.03 14.57
CA TYR A 131 1.92 0.39 14.31
C TYR A 131 1.78 -0.01 12.85
N ILE A 132 0.99 -1.06 12.61
CA ILE A 132 0.63 -1.54 11.28
C ILE A 132 -0.89 -1.41 11.17
N ALA A 133 -1.35 -0.34 10.54
CA ALA A 133 -2.76 -0.10 10.26
C ALA A 133 -3.11 -0.61 8.85
N GLY A 134 -4.11 -1.47 8.79
CA GLY A 134 -4.65 -1.99 7.54
C GLY A 134 -6.16 -1.83 7.44
N SER A 135 -6.73 -2.32 6.35
CA SER A 135 -8.19 -2.46 6.20
C SER A 135 -8.76 -3.57 7.09
N THR A 136 -10.09 -3.61 7.19
CA THR A 136 -10.83 -4.71 7.81
C THR A 136 -11.38 -5.67 6.75
N PHE A 137 -11.67 -6.92 7.14
CA PHE A 137 -12.28 -7.90 6.23
C PHE A 137 -13.79 -7.70 6.04
N ASP A 138 -14.44 -6.96 6.93
CA ASP A 138 -15.88 -6.64 6.91
C ASP A 138 -16.17 -5.32 6.17
N ASP A 139 -15.16 -4.79 5.48
CA ASP A 139 -15.19 -3.58 4.68
C ASP A 139 -15.60 -2.28 5.41
N THR A 140 -15.63 -2.29 6.76
CA THR A 140 -15.87 -1.08 7.56
C THR A 140 -14.75 -0.04 7.45
N ARG A 141 -13.54 -0.48 7.06
CA ARG A 141 -12.40 0.38 6.74
C ARG A 141 -11.63 -0.20 5.57
N THR A 142 -11.82 0.33 4.36
CA THR A 142 -11.16 -0.17 3.13
C THR A 142 -10.36 0.91 2.42
N LYS A 143 -10.86 2.14 2.42
CA LYS A 143 -10.24 3.26 1.70
C LYS A 143 -9.03 3.82 2.44
N LYS A 144 -8.08 4.35 1.67
CA LYS A 144 -6.81 4.87 2.18
C LYS A 144 -7.01 6.00 3.18
N GLU A 145 -7.95 6.92 2.95
CA GLU A 145 -8.27 8.00 3.88
C GLU A 145 -8.75 7.49 5.25
N ALA A 146 -9.51 6.40 5.28
CA ALA A 146 -10.03 5.79 6.50
C ALA A 146 -8.92 5.05 7.26
N VAL A 147 -8.01 4.38 6.56
CA VAL A 147 -6.84 3.71 7.17
C VAL A 147 -5.86 4.74 7.75
N ILE A 148 -5.60 5.84 7.05
CA ILE A 148 -4.74 6.92 7.55
C ILE A 148 -5.36 7.57 8.81
N ALA A 149 -6.66 7.88 8.77
CA ALA A 149 -7.36 8.42 9.94
C ALA A 149 -7.26 7.48 11.15
N TYR A 150 -7.48 6.19 10.93
CA TYR A 150 -7.33 5.16 11.95
C TYR A 150 -5.91 5.06 12.52
N ALA A 151 -4.89 5.14 11.66
CA ALA A 151 -3.49 5.11 12.06
C ALA A 151 -3.12 6.34 12.92
N LEU A 152 -3.58 7.53 12.54
CA LEU A 152 -3.39 8.77 13.32
C LEU A 152 -4.02 8.65 14.71
N GLU A 153 -5.28 8.21 14.77
CA GLU A 153 -6.01 8.02 16.04
C GLU A 153 -5.32 7.00 16.94
N THR A 154 -5.00 5.83 16.39
CA THR A 154 -4.39 4.72 17.14
C THR A 154 -3.01 5.09 17.70
N CYS A 155 -2.24 5.86 16.95
CA CYS A 155 -0.92 6.33 17.39
C CYS A 155 -0.97 7.60 18.25
N GLY A 156 -2.16 8.17 18.49
CA GLY A 156 -2.33 9.42 19.26
C GLY A 156 -1.67 10.64 18.60
N ILE A 157 -1.57 10.65 17.26
CA ILE A 157 -0.92 11.72 16.51
C ILE A 157 -1.93 12.83 16.23
N THR A 158 -1.78 13.96 16.93
CA THR A 158 -2.67 15.11 16.81
C THR A 158 -2.11 16.21 15.91
N ASP A 159 -0.79 16.43 15.91
CA ASP A 159 -0.11 17.37 15.02
C ASP A 159 0.22 16.71 13.69
N LYS A 160 -0.72 16.84 12.76
CA LYS A 160 -0.64 16.28 11.41
C LYS A 160 0.47 16.89 10.54
N SER A 161 0.95 18.10 10.89
CA SER A 161 2.03 18.76 10.14
C SER A 161 3.38 18.04 10.26
N GLN A 162 3.50 17.13 11.24
CA GLN A 162 4.67 16.29 11.47
C GLN A 162 4.59 14.92 10.79
N VAL A 163 3.58 14.68 9.95
CA VAL A 163 3.35 13.39 9.30
C VAL A 163 3.52 13.55 7.80
N ILE A 164 4.22 12.59 7.19
CA ILE A 164 4.30 12.46 5.74
C ILE A 164 3.92 11.04 5.33
N MET A 165 3.12 10.92 4.27
CA MET A 165 2.77 9.64 3.65
C MET A 165 3.78 9.30 2.56
N VAL A 166 4.13 8.03 2.43
CA VAL A 166 4.92 7.46 1.33
C VAL A 166 4.08 6.36 0.68
N GLY A 167 3.86 6.47 -0.62
CA GLY A 167 3.07 5.52 -1.39
C GLY A 167 3.39 5.59 -2.88
N ASP A 168 3.01 4.57 -3.63
CA ASP A 168 3.25 4.48 -5.07
C ASP A 168 2.00 4.76 -5.91
N ARG A 169 0.82 4.90 -5.31
CA ARG A 169 -0.44 5.11 -6.05
C ARG A 169 -1.07 6.47 -5.75
N ALA A 170 -1.90 6.97 -6.68
CA ALA A 170 -2.68 8.20 -6.45
C ALA A 170 -3.56 8.11 -5.20
N HIS A 171 -4.06 6.91 -4.87
CA HIS A 171 -4.87 6.69 -3.67
C HIS A 171 -4.12 7.06 -2.37
N ASP A 172 -2.80 6.88 -2.31
CA ASP A 172 -1.97 7.28 -1.17
C ASP A 172 -1.99 8.79 -0.97
N CYS A 173 -1.73 9.53 -2.04
CA CYS A 173 -1.71 10.98 -2.02
C CYS A 173 -3.10 11.57 -1.77
N ILE A 174 -4.14 11.02 -2.40
CA ILE A 174 -5.53 11.43 -2.16
C ILE A 174 -5.92 11.19 -0.70
N GLY A 175 -5.61 10.00 -0.16
CA GLY A 175 -5.88 9.64 1.24
C GLY A 175 -5.12 10.52 2.23
N ALA A 176 -3.85 10.82 1.93
CA ALA A 176 -3.01 11.75 2.69
C ALA A 176 -3.61 13.16 2.70
N LYS A 177 -3.98 13.68 1.53
CA LYS A 177 -4.56 15.02 1.37
C LYS A 177 -5.90 15.18 2.09
N VAL A 178 -6.78 14.19 2.02
CA VAL A 178 -8.05 14.17 2.78
C VAL A 178 -7.78 14.27 4.29
N ASN A 179 -6.70 13.66 4.76
CA ASN A 179 -6.28 13.74 6.15
C ASN A 179 -5.43 14.97 6.49
N GLY A 180 -5.04 15.80 5.51
CA GLY A 180 -4.21 16.98 5.71
C GLY A 180 -2.71 16.67 5.87
N LEU A 181 -2.21 15.61 5.23
CA LEU A 181 -0.82 15.19 5.25
C LEU A 181 -0.14 15.48 3.91
N ASP A 182 1.17 15.75 3.96
CA ASP A 182 2.01 15.75 2.76
C ASP A 182 2.23 14.30 2.28
N CYS A 183 2.51 14.11 0.99
CA CYS A 183 2.77 12.79 0.41
C CYS A 183 4.00 12.81 -0.51
N ILE A 184 4.86 11.81 -0.38
CA ILE A 184 5.92 11.47 -1.36
C ILE A 184 5.42 10.30 -2.21
N GLY A 185 5.51 10.46 -3.52
CA GLY A 185 5.27 9.38 -4.48
C GLY A 185 6.56 8.59 -4.76
N VAL A 186 6.45 7.29 -5.00
CA VAL A 186 7.59 6.46 -5.43
C VAL A 186 7.33 5.79 -6.77
N LEU A 187 8.34 5.74 -7.64
CA LEU A 187 8.21 5.17 -9.01
C LEU A 187 8.71 3.74 -9.17
N TYR A 188 9.33 3.17 -8.13
CA TYR A 188 9.74 1.76 -8.17
C TYR A 188 8.56 0.80 -7.94
N GLY A 189 7.36 1.32 -7.66
CA GLY A 189 6.14 0.57 -7.42
C GLY A 189 5.28 0.33 -8.68
N TYR A 190 3.97 0.53 -8.53
CA TYR A 190 2.95 0.23 -9.54
C TYR A 190 2.27 1.46 -10.15
N GLY A 191 2.42 2.63 -9.54
CA GLY A 191 1.93 3.87 -10.11
C GLY A 191 2.89 4.50 -11.11
N GLU A 192 2.33 5.35 -11.96
CA GLU A 192 3.06 6.09 -12.96
C GLU A 192 3.36 7.51 -12.45
N ARG A 193 4.35 8.17 -13.06
CA ARG A 193 4.71 9.55 -12.70
C ARG A 193 3.54 10.51 -12.84
N GLU A 194 2.84 10.43 -13.97
CA GLU A 194 1.70 11.29 -14.27
C GLU A 194 0.57 11.10 -13.24
N GLU A 195 0.31 9.85 -12.83
CA GLU A 195 -0.68 9.51 -11.79
C GLU A 195 -0.34 10.21 -10.46
N LEU A 196 0.93 10.21 -10.06
CA LEU A 196 1.40 10.81 -8.81
C LEU A 196 1.40 12.34 -8.87
N GLU A 197 1.85 12.93 -9.97
CA GLU A 197 1.86 14.38 -10.19
C GLU A 197 0.44 14.96 -10.18
N GLU A 198 -0.50 14.31 -10.87
CA GLU A 198 -1.92 14.70 -10.87
C GLU A 198 -2.55 14.57 -9.47
N ALA A 199 -2.14 13.58 -8.69
CA ALA A 199 -2.62 13.40 -7.32
C ALA A 199 -2.08 14.48 -6.34
N GLY A 200 -1.01 15.18 -6.72
CA GLY A 200 -0.46 16.32 -5.99
C GLY A 200 0.56 15.96 -4.91
N VAL A 201 1.41 14.95 -5.15
CA VAL A 201 2.54 14.64 -4.27
C VAL A 201 3.52 15.82 -4.17
N ILE A 202 4.18 15.98 -3.02
CA ILE A 202 5.11 17.09 -2.79
C ILE A 202 6.50 16.81 -3.38
N ALA A 203 6.82 15.54 -3.60
CA ALA A 203 8.03 15.07 -4.24
C ALA A 203 7.81 13.65 -4.79
N ILE A 204 8.64 13.26 -5.75
CA ILE A 204 8.66 11.92 -6.33
C ILE A 204 10.09 11.38 -6.20
N ALA A 205 10.24 10.17 -5.68
CA ALA A 205 11.48 9.43 -5.68
C ALA A 205 11.46 8.36 -6.78
N ALA A 206 12.49 8.35 -7.64
CA ALA A 206 12.64 7.33 -8.68
C ALA A 206 13.04 5.97 -8.09
N ASP A 207 13.82 5.98 -7.02
CA ASP A 207 14.34 4.79 -6.34
C ASP A 207 14.45 4.99 -4.82
N ILE A 208 14.95 3.97 -4.13
CA ILE A 208 15.10 3.97 -2.66
C ILE A 208 16.21 4.91 -2.19
N ASP A 209 17.24 5.18 -3.00
CA ASP A 209 18.32 6.10 -2.65
C ASP A 209 17.82 7.55 -2.67
N GLU A 210 17.06 7.93 -3.70
CA GLU A 210 16.36 9.22 -3.75
C GLU A 210 15.38 9.37 -2.59
N LEU A 211 14.58 8.34 -2.30
CA LEU A 211 13.65 8.35 -1.16
C LEU A 211 14.38 8.53 0.17
N THR A 212 15.51 7.85 0.35
CA THR A 212 16.37 7.99 1.52
C THR A 212 16.85 9.44 1.67
N GLY A 213 17.30 10.04 0.57
CA GLY A 213 17.72 11.44 0.54
C GLY A 213 16.61 12.40 0.93
N LEU A 214 15.40 12.23 0.39
CA LEU A 214 14.23 13.05 0.71
C LEU A 214 13.78 12.92 2.17
N LEU A 215 13.91 11.73 2.78
CA LEU A 215 13.43 11.52 4.15
C LEU A 215 14.46 11.94 5.21
N LEU A 216 15.76 11.72 4.97
CA LEU A 216 16.82 11.98 5.95
C LEU A 216 17.45 13.37 5.87
N ASN A 217 17.43 14.01 4.71
CA ASN A 217 18.13 15.29 4.50
C ASN A 217 17.21 16.53 4.60
N ASN A 218 15.96 16.34 5.04
CA ASN A 218 14.96 17.40 5.25
C ASN A 218 14.73 17.73 6.74
#